data_AF-A0A8J2ZKX1-F1
#
_entry.id   AF-A0A8J2ZKX1-F1
#
_cell.length_a   1.000
_cell.length_b   1.000
_cell.length_c   1.000
_cell.angle_alpha   90.00
_cell.angle_beta   90.00
_cell.angle_gamma   90.00
#
_symmetry.space_group_name_H-M   'P 1'
#
loop_
_entity.id
_entity.type
_entity.pdbx_description
1 polymer ?
#
loop_
_entity_poly.entity_id
_entity_poly.type
_entity_poly.pdbx_seq_one_letter_code
_entity_poly.pdbx_strand_id
1 'polypeptide(L)'
;MKTYIIGGAAIALVAIAAVALIRPGSSQTAPATNEAAAQAAPAEGDPMVEVSLPAELSDRASLGKQAFDAVCADCHGENAAGRMGFGPPLVHRIYEPSHHGDAAFQMAAANGVRAHHWRFGNMPPQPQVTPGDVRAIIDYVRTLQRANGIE
;
A
#
# COMPACT_ATOMS: atom_id res chain seq x y z
N MET A 1 42.41 -47.68 18.88
CA MET A 1 42.03 -48.20 20.22
C MET A 1 42.90 -47.51 21.27
N LYS A 2 42.33 -46.58 22.05
CA LYS A 2 42.46 -46.48 23.52
C LYS A 2 41.77 -45.21 24.01
N THR A 3 40.62 -45.44 24.63
CA THR A 3 39.79 -44.55 25.43
C THR A 3 40.45 -44.33 26.80
N TYR A 4 40.25 -43.16 27.43
CA TYR A 4 40.29 -43.03 28.89
C TYR A 4 39.16 -42.09 29.36
N ILE A 5 38.53 -42.49 30.46
CA ILE A 5 37.25 -42.02 31.01
C ILE A 5 37.48 -41.57 32.48
N ILE A 6 36.60 -40.68 33.01
CA ILE A 6 36.21 -40.42 34.43
C ILE A 6 37.31 -39.82 35.35
N GLY A 7 37.09 -38.85 36.26
CA GLY A 7 35.93 -38.10 36.77
C GLY A 7 36.26 -37.48 38.16
N GLY A 8 35.24 -36.93 38.84
CA GLY A 8 35.24 -36.49 40.26
C GLY A 8 35.47 -34.98 40.48
N ALA A 9 34.48 -34.14 40.85
CA ALA A 9 33.74 -34.01 42.13
C ALA A 9 34.64 -33.56 43.32
N ALA A 10 34.32 -32.61 44.23
CA ALA A 10 33.27 -31.61 44.42
C ALA A 10 33.61 -30.81 45.73
N ILE A 11 32.99 -29.64 45.96
CA ILE A 11 32.61 -29.03 47.28
C ILE A 11 33.78 -28.41 48.12
N ALA A 12 33.74 -27.26 48.83
CA ALA A 12 32.72 -26.30 49.29
C ALA A 12 33.35 -24.94 49.72
N LEU A 13 32.55 -23.87 49.61
CA LEU A 13 32.23 -22.78 50.57
C LEU A 13 33.36 -22.13 51.41
N VAL A 14 33.46 -20.80 51.56
CA VAL A 14 32.68 -19.91 52.47
C VAL A 14 33.13 -18.45 52.18
N ALA A 15 32.23 -17.54 51.76
CA ALA A 15 31.66 -16.36 52.47
C ALA A 15 32.65 -15.26 52.95
N ILE A 16 32.42 -13.95 52.98
CA ILE A 16 31.36 -12.98 52.60
C ILE A 16 31.99 -11.56 52.76
N ALA A 17 31.51 -10.59 51.96
CA ALA A 17 31.42 -9.12 52.14
C ALA A 17 32.66 -8.21 52.36
N ALA A 18 32.76 -7.18 51.50
CA ALA A 18 32.65 -5.77 51.91
C ALA A 18 32.40 -4.87 50.67
N VAL A 19 31.19 -4.33 50.52
CA VAL A 19 30.82 -2.91 50.72
C VAL A 19 31.00 -2.03 49.46
N ALA A 20 29.87 -1.42 49.09
CA ALA A 20 29.61 -0.43 48.05
C ALA A 20 30.62 0.74 48.03
N LEU A 21 30.86 1.49 46.95
CA LEU A 21 29.97 2.26 46.08
C LEU A 21 30.79 2.68 44.84
N ILE A 22 30.12 2.92 43.70
CA ILE A 22 30.48 3.79 42.54
C ILE A 22 30.03 3.11 41.24
N ARG A 23 28.86 3.51 40.74
CA ARG A 23 28.51 3.53 39.30
C ARG A 23 28.74 4.98 38.83
N PRO A 24 29.30 5.24 37.64
CA PRO A 24 28.53 5.01 36.41
C PRO A 24 29.36 4.53 35.21
N GLY A 25 28.71 3.84 34.29
CA GLY A 25 29.32 3.45 33.01
C GLY A 25 28.86 2.10 32.48
N SER A 26 27.63 1.67 32.78
CA SER A 26 27.04 0.50 32.14
C SER A 26 26.61 0.87 30.73
N SER A 27 27.43 0.48 29.75
CA SER A 27 27.05 0.27 28.37
C SER A 27 25.78 -0.57 28.34
N GLN A 28 24.64 0.08 28.13
CA GLN A 28 23.42 -0.60 27.77
C GLN A 28 23.55 -0.98 26.30
N THR A 29 24.01 -2.20 26.07
CA THR A 29 23.62 -2.97 24.88
C THR A 29 22.08 -3.07 24.94
N ALA A 30 21.40 -2.18 24.23
CA ALA A 30 19.97 -2.32 24.01
C ALA A 30 19.74 -3.68 23.34
N PRO A 31 18.72 -4.46 23.74
CA PRO A 31 18.36 -5.65 23.01
C PRO A 31 17.94 -5.20 21.61
N ALA A 32 18.46 -5.87 20.58
CA ALA A 32 17.94 -5.75 19.24
C ALA A 32 16.44 -6.05 19.30
N THR A 33 15.63 -4.99 19.24
CA THR A 33 14.22 -5.10 18.94
C THR A 33 14.17 -5.66 17.54
N ASN A 34 13.63 -6.87 17.41
CA ASN A 34 13.08 -7.33 16.15
C ASN A 34 11.91 -6.41 15.80
N GLU A 35 12.20 -5.19 15.35
CA GLU A 35 11.29 -4.33 14.59
C GLU A 35 11.25 -4.87 13.16
N ALA A 36 10.76 -6.11 13.05
CA ALA A 36 10.12 -6.57 11.85
C ALA A 36 8.88 -5.70 11.66
N ALA A 37 9.07 -4.61 10.92
CA ALA A 37 8.07 -3.84 10.17
C ALA A 37 6.64 -3.93 10.72
N ALA A 38 6.35 -3.17 11.78
CA ALA A 38 5.01 -2.60 11.86
C ALA A 38 4.93 -1.58 10.72
N GLN A 39 4.25 -1.92 9.61
CA GLN A 39 4.00 -0.95 8.55
C GLN A 39 3.40 0.31 9.18
N ALA A 40 4.15 1.42 9.13
CA ALA A 40 3.62 2.73 9.49
C ALA A 40 2.37 2.99 8.65
N ALA A 41 1.38 3.67 9.22
CA ALA A 41 0.20 4.08 8.46
C ALA A 41 0.64 4.88 7.22
N PRO A 42 -0.03 4.72 6.05
CA PRO A 42 0.31 5.46 4.84
C PRO A 42 0.28 6.97 5.09
N ALA A 43 1.27 7.70 4.58
CA ALA A 43 1.32 9.15 4.64
C ALA A 43 0.34 9.78 3.64
N GLU A 44 0.01 11.06 3.81
CA GLU A 44 -0.75 11.80 2.81
C GLU A 44 0.02 11.82 1.48
N GLY A 45 -0.67 11.51 0.38
CA GLY A 45 -0.09 11.39 -0.95
C GLY A 45 0.38 9.99 -1.34
N ASP A 46 0.54 9.07 -0.39
CA ASP A 46 0.95 7.69 -0.66
C ASP A 46 -0.14 6.92 -1.45
N PRO A 47 0.24 5.91 -2.25
CA PRO A 47 -0.72 5.00 -2.85
C PRO A 47 -1.51 4.25 -1.77
N MET A 48 -2.79 4.01 -2.02
CA MET A 48 -3.67 3.33 -1.06
C MET A 48 -3.63 1.80 -1.20
N VAL A 49 -3.43 1.33 -2.43
CA VAL A 49 -3.33 -0.10 -2.76
C VAL A 49 -2.10 -0.34 -3.62
N GLU A 50 -1.49 -1.50 -3.46
CA GLU A 50 -0.49 -1.99 -4.42
C GLU A 50 -1.21 -2.42 -5.71
N VAL A 51 -0.69 -2.02 -6.88
CA VAL A 51 -1.30 -2.33 -8.18
C VAL A 51 -0.33 -3.15 -9.01
N SER A 52 -0.68 -4.41 -9.25
CA SER A 52 -0.01 -5.25 -10.24
C SER A 52 -0.30 -4.72 -11.64
N LEU A 53 0.76 -4.40 -12.40
CA LEU A 53 0.62 -3.91 -13.76
C LEU A 53 0.50 -5.08 -14.74
N PRO A 54 -0.34 -4.97 -15.79
CA PRO A 54 -0.35 -5.94 -16.88
C PRO A 54 1.00 -5.87 -17.61
N ALA A 55 1.42 -7.00 -18.19
CA ALA A 55 2.65 -7.03 -18.99
C ALA A 55 2.57 -6.08 -20.20
N GLU A 56 1.38 -5.94 -20.79
CA GLU A 56 1.14 -5.11 -21.96
C GLU A 56 -0.22 -4.42 -21.87
N LEU A 57 -0.33 -3.24 -22.50
CA LEU A 57 -1.58 -2.52 -22.71
C LEU A 57 -1.98 -2.58 -24.18
N SER A 58 -3.28 -2.76 -24.45
CA SER A 58 -3.80 -2.53 -25.81
C SER A 58 -3.61 -1.06 -26.21
N ASP A 59 -3.58 -0.74 -27.50
CA ASP A 59 -3.45 0.64 -27.99
C ASP A 59 -4.48 1.59 -27.34
N ARG A 60 -5.73 1.12 -27.17
CA ARG A 60 -6.78 1.90 -26.52
C ARG A 60 -6.52 2.11 -25.03
N ALA A 61 -6.06 1.07 -24.32
CA ALA A 61 -5.69 1.18 -22.91
C ALA A 61 -4.44 2.06 -22.72
N SER A 62 -3.51 2.05 -23.66
CA SER A 62 -2.33 2.94 -23.66
C SER A 62 -2.74 4.41 -23.81
N LEU A 63 -3.67 4.72 -24.72
CA LEU A 63 -4.28 6.06 -24.81
C LEU A 63 -5.05 6.41 -23.52
N GLY A 64 -5.77 5.44 -22.97
CA GLY A 64 -6.47 5.56 -21.69
C GLY A 64 -5.56 5.91 -20.54
N LYS A 65 -4.39 5.27 -20.45
CA LYS A 65 -3.37 5.58 -19.44
C LYS A 65 -2.90 7.02 -19.58
N GLN A 66 -2.56 7.47 -20.79
CA GLN A 66 -2.11 8.85 -21.02
C GLN A 66 -3.17 9.87 -20.58
N ALA A 67 -4.44 9.64 -20.94
CA ALA A 67 -5.53 10.51 -20.53
C ALA A 67 -5.79 10.46 -19.01
N PHE A 68 -5.69 9.28 -18.40
CA PHE A 68 -5.83 9.09 -16.96
C PHE A 68 -4.71 9.81 -16.19
N ASP A 69 -3.46 9.65 -16.61
CA ASP A 69 -2.31 10.30 -15.99
C ASP A 69 -2.42 11.83 -16.06
N ALA A 70 -2.95 12.36 -17.17
CA ALA A 70 -3.08 13.79 -17.39
C ALA A 70 -4.20 14.46 -16.59
N VAL A 71 -5.24 13.71 -16.17
CA VAL A 71 -6.46 14.32 -15.60
C VAL A 71 -6.91 13.69 -14.29
N CYS A 72 -6.68 12.40 -14.10
CA CYS A 72 -7.29 11.61 -13.02
C CYS A 72 -6.29 11.25 -11.92
N ALA A 73 -5.02 11.05 -12.26
CA ALA A 73 -4.00 10.54 -11.35
C ALA A 73 -3.70 11.48 -10.17
N ASP A 74 -3.89 12.79 -10.32
CA ASP A 74 -3.68 13.77 -9.24
C ASP A 74 -4.52 13.45 -7.98
N CYS A 75 -5.70 12.85 -8.17
CA CYS A 75 -6.58 12.44 -7.08
C CYS A 75 -6.66 10.91 -6.94
N HIS A 76 -6.75 10.17 -8.04
CA HIS A 76 -6.92 8.72 -8.03
C HIS A 76 -5.59 7.96 -7.97
N GLY A 77 -4.46 8.66 -7.86
CA GLY A 77 -3.13 8.08 -7.74
C GLY A 77 -2.59 7.53 -9.05
N GLU A 78 -1.28 7.34 -9.09
CA GLU A 78 -0.63 6.62 -10.19
C GLU A 78 -1.22 5.20 -10.30
N ASN A 79 -1.41 4.72 -11.53
CA ASN A 79 -1.99 3.39 -11.78
C ASN A 79 -3.36 3.18 -11.11
N ALA A 80 -4.10 4.27 -10.86
CA ALA A 80 -5.38 4.27 -10.17
C ALA A 80 -5.34 3.58 -8.79
N ALA A 81 -4.18 3.64 -8.12
CA ALA A 81 -3.90 3.06 -6.81
C ALA A 81 -4.56 3.82 -5.64
N GLY A 82 -5.29 4.90 -5.92
CA GLY A 82 -5.75 5.84 -4.93
C GLY A 82 -4.59 6.70 -4.44
N ARG A 83 -4.92 7.84 -3.83
CA ARG A 83 -3.92 8.73 -3.27
C ARG A 83 -4.40 9.21 -1.92
N MET A 84 -3.69 8.82 -0.87
CA MET A 84 -4.06 9.07 0.51
C MET A 84 -4.33 10.55 0.75
N GLY A 85 -5.54 10.88 1.22
CA GLY A 85 -5.97 12.27 1.44
C GLY A 85 -6.61 12.97 0.22
N PHE A 86 -6.52 12.39 -0.97
CA PHE A 86 -6.99 13.05 -2.22
C PHE A 86 -8.14 12.32 -2.89
N GLY A 87 -8.05 10.99 -3.08
CA GLY A 87 -9.06 10.26 -3.83
C GLY A 87 -8.89 8.75 -3.76
N PRO A 88 -9.98 8.01 -4.04
CA PRO A 88 -10.00 6.57 -3.84
C PRO A 88 -9.29 5.80 -4.95
N PRO A 89 -8.83 4.56 -4.68
CA PRO A 89 -8.35 3.66 -5.71
C PRO A 89 -9.48 3.24 -6.65
N LEU A 90 -9.23 3.23 -7.95
CA LEU A 90 -10.14 2.62 -8.92
C LEU A 90 -9.78 1.15 -9.18
N VAL A 91 -8.56 0.72 -8.82
CA VAL A 91 -8.20 -0.70 -8.67
C VAL A 91 -8.70 -1.19 -7.30
N HIS A 92 -10.02 -1.32 -7.17
CA HIS A 92 -10.66 -1.77 -5.94
C HIS A 92 -12.01 -2.41 -6.24
N ARG A 93 -12.40 -3.43 -5.47
CA ARG A 93 -13.60 -4.24 -5.72
C ARG A 93 -14.91 -3.45 -5.73
N ILE A 94 -14.98 -2.35 -4.98
CA ILE A 94 -16.14 -1.42 -5.03
C ILE A 94 -16.41 -0.95 -6.46
N TYR A 95 -15.36 -0.80 -7.28
CA TYR A 95 -15.46 -0.32 -8.65
C TYR A 95 -15.49 -1.46 -9.67
N GLU A 96 -15.73 -2.72 -9.27
CA GLU A 96 -15.87 -3.84 -10.20
C GLU A 96 -17.06 -3.63 -11.16
N PRO A 97 -17.02 -4.17 -12.39
CA PRO A 97 -18.03 -3.93 -13.43
C PRO A 97 -19.48 -4.17 -13.00
N SER A 98 -19.72 -5.15 -12.12
CA SER A 98 -21.07 -5.47 -11.63
C SER A 98 -21.62 -4.46 -10.61
N HIS A 99 -20.76 -3.66 -9.97
CA HIS A 99 -21.17 -2.69 -8.95
C HIS A 99 -21.04 -1.24 -9.45
N HIS A 100 -19.92 -0.86 -10.07
CA HIS A 100 -19.77 0.39 -10.83
C HIS A 100 -19.40 0.07 -12.26
N GLY A 101 -20.41 -0.22 -13.07
CA GLY A 101 -20.22 -0.46 -14.50
C GLY A 101 -19.70 0.77 -15.25
N ASP A 102 -19.32 0.57 -16.51
CA ASP A 102 -18.66 1.58 -17.34
C ASP A 102 -19.50 2.87 -17.53
N ALA A 103 -20.82 2.74 -17.54
CA ALA A 103 -21.72 3.89 -17.56
C ALA A 103 -21.59 4.78 -16.31
N ALA A 104 -21.27 4.20 -15.15
CA ALA A 104 -21.03 4.97 -13.93
C ALA A 104 -19.76 5.83 -14.06
N PHE A 105 -18.70 5.30 -14.69
CA PHE A 105 -17.47 6.04 -14.96
C PHE A 105 -17.72 7.20 -15.93
N GLN A 106 -18.49 6.96 -17.00
CA GLN A 106 -18.93 8.01 -17.93
C GLN A 106 -19.69 9.11 -17.21
N MET A 107 -20.66 8.74 -16.37
CA MET A 107 -21.47 9.70 -15.62
C MET A 107 -20.66 10.45 -14.56
N ALA A 108 -19.72 9.79 -13.91
CA ALA A 108 -18.82 10.38 -12.92
C ALA A 108 -17.91 11.43 -13.56
N ALA A 109 -17.29 11.12 -14.70
CA ALA A 109 -16.48 12.07 -15.44
C ALA A 109 -17.30 13.27 -15.93
N ALA A 110 -18.50 13.03 -16.48
CA ALA A 110 -19.33 14.10 -17.04
C ALA A 110 -19.96 15.02 -15.97
N ASN A 111 -20.43 14.47 -14.85
CA ASN A 111 -21.27 15.20 -13.89
C ASN A 111 -20.62 15.38 -12.51
N GLY A 112 -19.49 14.71 -12.25
CA GLY A 112 -18.96 14.57 -10.91
C GLY A 112 -19.74 13.56 -10.07
N VAL A 113 -19.29 13.35 -8.83
CA VAL A 113 -19.84 12.35 -7.90
C VAL A 113 -19.88 12.93 -6.49
N ARG A 114 -20.99 12.72 -5.78
CA ARG A 114 -21.04 12.99 -4.34
C ARG A 114 -20.34 11.87 -3.57
N ALA A 115 -19.56 12.24 -2.55
CA ALA A 115 -18.90 11.26 -1.69
C ALA A 115 -19.91 10.27 -1.10
N HIS A 116 -19.65 8.96 -1.22
CA HIS A 116 -20.52 7.92 -0.64
C HIS A 116 -19.77 6.66 -0.18
N HIS A 117 -18.73 6.20 -0.89
CA HIS A 117 -17.91 5.06 -0.44
C HIS A 117 -16.68 5.45 0.37
N TRP A 118 -16.15 6.65 0.12
CA TRP A 118 -14.92 7.16 0.71
C TRP A 118 -15.13 8.57 1.25
N ARG A 119 -14.25 9.00 2.16
CA ARG A 119 -14.34 10.31 2.84
C ARG A 119 -13.34 11.33 2.28
N PHE A 120 -13.17 11.38 0.96
CA PHE A 120 -12.30 12.35 0.27
C PHE A 120 -13.04 13.62 -0.19
N GLY A 121 -14.38 13.63 -0.08
CA GLY A 121 -15.21 14.69 -0.65
C GLY A 121 -15.74 14.34 -2.03
N ASN A 122 -16.37 15.33 -2.68
CA ASN A 122 -17.00 15.13 -3.97
C ASN A 122 -15.95 15.12 -5.09
N MET A 123 -16.12 14.25 -6.07
CA MET A 123 -15.38 14.33 -7.34
C MET A 123 -16.03 15.42 -8.21
N PRO A 124 -15.31 16.44 -8.67
CA PRO A 124 -15.84 17.43 -9.60
C PRO A 124 -15.99 16.85 -11.02
N PRO A 125 -16.91 17.37 -11.85
CA PRO A 125 -16.97 17.02 -13.27
C PRO A 125 -15.66 17.38 -13.98
N GLN A 126 -15.33 16.60 -15.01
CA GLN A 126 -14.14 16.75 -15.85
C GLN A 126 -14.57 17.11 -17.29
N PRO A 127 -15.04 18.35 -17.55
CA PRO A 127 -15.57 18.75 -18.86
C PRO A 127 -14.52 18.74 -19.99
N GLN A 128 -13.23 18.68 -19.64
CA GLN A 128 -12.12 18.59 -20.59
C GLN A 128 -11.91 17.18 -21.14
N VAL A 129 -12.57 16.16 -20.60
CA VAL A 129 -12.42 14.76 -21.02
C VAL A 129 -13.63 14.35 -21.85
N THR A 130 -13.43 13.95 -23.10
CA THR A 130 -14.54 13.54 -23.97
C THR A 130 -15.06 12.15 -23.58
N PRO A 131 -16.29 11.76 -23.93
CA PRO A 131 -16.76 10.39 -23.71
C PRO A 131 -15.89 9.31 -24.36
N GLY A 132 -15.20 9.65 -25.46
CA GLY A 132 -14.23 8.78 -26.12
C GLY A 132 -12.98 8.56 -25.27
N ASP A 133 -12.44 9.64 -24.69
CA ASP A 133 -11.31 9.57 -23.75
C ASP A 133 -11.69 8.77 -22.50
N VAL A 134 -12.89 9.01 -21.94
CA VAL A 134 -13.38 8.24 -20.79
C VAL A 134 -13.49 6.76 -21.13
N ARG A 135 -13.90 6.39 -22.35
CA ARG A 135 -13.93 4.98 -22.76
C ARG A 135 -12.52 4.36 -22.79
N ALA A 136 -11.52 5.10 -23.27
CA ALA A 136 -10.14 4.65 -23.24
C ALA A 136 -9.62 4.53 -21.80
N ILE A 137 -9.93 5.49 -20.92
CA ILE A 137 -9.59 5.47 -19.49
C ILE A 137 -10.24 4.26 -18.81
N ILE A 138 -11.51 3.95 -19.11
CA ILE A 138 -12.19 2.76 -18.60
C ILE A 138 -11.42 1.51 -19.04
N ASP A 139 -11.07 1.36 -20.31
CA ASP A 139 -10.28 0.21 -20.78
C ASP A 139 -8.96 0.05 -20.03
N TYR A 140 -8.27 1.17 -19.73
CA TYR A 140 -7.08 1.16 -18.89
C TYR A 140 -7.37 0.67 -17.47
N VAL A 141 -8.33 1.30 -16.76
CA VAL A 141 -8.69 0.93 -15.39
C VAL A 141 -9.16 -0.52 -15.30
N ARG A 142 -9.97 -0.98 -16.25
CA ARG A 142 -10.42 -2.39 -16.33
C ARG A 142 -9.25 -3.33 -16.56
N THR A 143 -8.27 -2.94 -17.37
CA THR A 143 -7.07 -3.77 -17.57
C THR A 143 -6.27 -3.91 -16.27
N LEU A 144 -6.12 -2.82 -15.51
CA LEU A 144 -5.49 -2.89 -14.19
C LEU A 144 -6.31 -3.75 -13.21
N GLN A 145 -7.63 -3.57 -13.16
CA GLN A 145 -8.51 -4.36 -12.31
C GLN A 145 -8.35 -5.87 -12.57
N ARG A 146 -8.37 -6.30 -13.83
CA ARG A 146 -8.16 -7.71 -14.21
C ARG A 146 -6.78 -8.23 -13.82
N ALA A 147 -5.73 -7.42 -14.02
CA ALA A 147 -4.37 -7.76 -13.57
C ALA A 147 -4.26 -7.92 -12.04
N ASN A 148 -5.24 -7.40 -11.29
CA ASN A 148 -5.35 -7.49 -9.84
C ASN A 148 -6.52 -8.39 -9.38
N GLY A 149 -7.09 -9.22 -10.27
CA GLY A 149 -8.13 -10.20 -9.93
C GLY A 149 -9.52 -9.61 -9.67
N ILE A 150 -9.83 -8.43 -10.23
CA ILE A 150 -11.13 -7.76 -10.12
C ILE A 150 -11.82 -7.83 -11.50
N GLU A 151 -12.98 -8.49 -11.56
CA GLU A 151 -13.73 -8.81 -12.80
C GLU A 151 -15.20 -8.40 -12.74
#